data_AF-A0AAW1UPC7-F1
#
_entry.id   AF-A0AAW1UPC7-F1
#
_cell.length_a   1.000
_cell.length_b   1.000
_cell.length_c   1.000
_cell.angle_alpha   90.00
_cell.angle_beta   90.00
_cell.angle_gamma   90.00
#
_symmetry.space_group_name_H-M   'P 1'
#
loop_
_entity.id
_entity.type
_entity.pdbx_description
1 polymer ?
#
loop_
_entity_poly.entity_id
_entity_poly.type
_entity_poly.pdbx_seq_one_letter_code
_entity_poly.pdbx_strand_id
1 'polypeptide(L)'
;YPTLLKLKTPTWTQDQLKEAIEAVVTQKMRFTQASTRYGIPKGTLYDNILGKSKRMAVLEEAGLTSDEENAVLEFCCDVSVSPYNRRTKKSLKAVLGYVEKLRRIRDPEFMFTGLSGFRWWWAFCKKHSIVSLHYENNVIRHSM
;
A
#
# COMPACT_ATOMS: atom_id res chain seq x y z
N TYR A 1 -32.64 -28.65 -5.11
CA TYR A 1 -33.13 -27.27 -4.87
C TYR A 1 -31.95 -26.32 -4.87
N PRO A 2 -31.89 -25.31 -5.78
CA PRO A 2 -30.71 -24.49 -5.99
C PRO A 2 -30.66 -23.30 -5.02
N THR A 3 -29.53 -23.12 -4.34
CA THR A 3 -29.24 -21.93 -3.54
C THR A 3 -28.88 -20.80 -4.50
N LEU A 4 -29.88 -20.02 -4.90
CA LEU A 4 -29.68 -18.74 -5.57
C LEU A 4 -28.91 -17.83 -4.62
N LEU A 5 -27.58 -17.77 -4.78
CA LEU A 5 -26.74 -16.74 -4.21
C LEU A 5 -27.30 -15.40 -4.70
N LYS A 6 -28.14 -14.76 -3.87
CA LYS A 6 -28.59 -13.39 -4.09
C LYS A 6 -27.35 -12.54 -4.23
N LEU A 7 -27.00 -12.19 -5.47
CA LEU A 7 -26.11 -11.07 -5.77
C LEU A 7 -26.81 -9.83 -5.21
N LYS A 8 -26.55 -9.53 -3.94
CA LYS A 8 -26.98 -8.28 -3.34
C LYS A 8 -26.30 -7.18 -4.14
N THR A 9 -27.11 -6.33 -4.76
CA THR A 9 -26.63 -5.11 -5.39
C THR A 9 -25.72 -4.39 -4.41
N PRO A 10 -24.51 -3.97 -4.82
CA PRO A 10 -23.64 -3.20 -3.95
C PRO A 10 -24.40 -2.01 -3.38
N THR A 11 -24.31 -1.81 -2.07
CA THR A 11 -24.88 -0.61 -1.41
C THR A 11 -24.04 0.64 -1.66
N TRP A 12 -22.90 0.48 -2.33
CA TRP A 12 -21.94 1.53 -2.65
C TRP A 12 -21.91 1.82 -4.14
N THR A 13 -21.70 3.08 -4.51
CA THR A 13 -21.56 3.53 -5.90
C THR A 13 -20.13 3.33 -6.41
N GLN A 14 -19.95 3.42 -7.73
CA GLN A 14 -18.62 3.35 -8.34
C GLN A 14 -17.71 4.50 -7.88
N ASP A 15 -18.29 5.69 -7.64
CA ASP A 15 -17.55 6.84 -7.14
C ASP A 15 -17.07 6.63 -5.70
N GLN A 16 -17.92 6.05 -4.85
CA GLN A 16 -17.52 5.67 -3.48
C GLN A 16 -16.39 4.64 -3.49
N LEU A 17 -16.40 3.69 -4.43
CA LEU A 17 -15.29 2.75 -4.60
C LEU A 17 -14.00 3.48 -5.02
N LYS A 18 -14.08 4.41 -5.97
CA LYS A 18 -12.94 5.20 -6.42
C LYS A 18 -12.35 6.05 -5.29
N GLU A 19 -13.19 6.76 -4.54
CA GLU A 19 -12.78 7.55 -3.39
C GLU A 19 -12.14 6.69 -2.28
N ALA A 20 -12.72 5.52 -1.99
CA ALA A 20 -12.16 4.60 -1.01
C ALA A 20 -10.79 4.07 -1.44
N ILE A 21 -10.62 3.75 -2.73
CA ILE A 21 -9.33 3.34 -3.29
C ILE A 21 -8.33 4.49 -3.15
N GLU A 22 -8.69 5.70 -3.56
CA GLU A 22 -7.83 6.87 -3.48
C GLU A 22 -7.37 7.14 -2.04
N ALA A 23 -8.30 7.13 -1.08
CA ALA A 23 -7.98 7.34 0.33
C ALA A 23 -7.01 6.29 0.88
N VAL A 24 -7.11 5.03 0.45
CA VAL A 24 -6.18 3.97 0.87
C VAL A 24 -4.81 4.16 0.23
N VAL A 25 -4.75 4.39 -1.09
CA VAL A 25 -3.47 4.41 -1.82
C VAL A 25 -2.66 5.68 -1.54
N THR A 26 -3.34 6.76 -1.14
CA THR A 26 -2.72 8.00 -0.65
C THR A 26 -2.36 7.96 0.83
N GLN A 27 -2.57 6.82 1.52
CA GLN A 27 -2.35 6.65 2.96
C GLN A 27 -3.16 7.62 3.86
N LYS A 28 -4.27 8.14 3.35
CA LYS A 28 -5.27 8.89 4.13
C LYS A 28 -6.17 7.97 4.95
N MET A 29 -6.30 6.69 4.59
CA MET A 29 -7.07 5.68 5.33
C MET A 29 -6.43 4.30 5.27
N ARG A 30 -6.61 3.52 6.33
CA ARG A 30 -6.37 2.07 6.30
C ARG A 30 -7.53 1.36 5.59
N PHE A 31 -7.28 0.15 5.08
CA PHE A 31 -8.33 -0.71 4.51
C PHE A 31 -9.55 -0.87 5.42
N THR A 32 -9.34 -1.02 6.74
CA THR A 32 -10.42 -1.13 7.73
C THR A 32 -11.24 0.15 7.82
N GLN A 33 -10.59 1.31 7.87
CA GLN A 33 -11.27 2.62 7.93
C GLN A 33 -12.07 2.89 6.65
N ALA A 34 -11.47 2.65 5.48
CA ALA A 34 -12.16 2.82 4.20
C ALA A 34 -13.35 1.84 4.07
N SER A 35 -13.17 0.58 4.48
CA SER A 35 -14.24 -0.42 4.47
C SER A 35 -15.43 0.01 5.31
N THR A 36 -15.20 0.47 6.54
CA THR A 36 -16.26 0.95 7.44
C THR A 36 -16.90 2.24 6.92
N ARG A 37 -16.10 3.23 6.48
CA ARG A 37 -16.60 4.55 6.06
C ARG A 37 -17.47 4.49 4.81
N TYR A 38 -17.08 3.67 3.83
CA TYR A 38 -17.76 3.59 2.54
C TYR A 38 -18.72 2.40 2.43
N GLY A 39 -18.82 1.54 3.45
CA GLY A 39 -19.64 0.33 3.41
C GLY A 39 -19.15 -0.71 2.40
N ILE A 40 -17.88 -0.67 2.01
CA ILE A 40 -17.28 -1.54 0.99
C ILE A 40 -16.58 -2.71 1.69
N PRO A 41 -16.85 -3.98 1.32
CA PRO A 41 -16.13 -5.12 1.89
C PRO A 41 -14.61 -4.99 1.70
N LYS A 42 -13.83 -5.31 2.75
CA LYS A 42 -12.36 -5.29 2.67
C LYS A 42 -11.84 -6.10 1.48
N GLY A 43 -12.39 -7.30 1.25
CA GLY A 43 -12.01 -8.15 0.10
C GLY A 43 -12.13 -7.41 -1.23
N THR A 44 -13.21 -6.66 -1.43
CA THR A 44 -13.41 -5.82 -2.62
C THR A 44 -12.33 -4.75 -2.74
N LEU A 45 -11.98 -4.05 -1.67
CA LEU A 45 -10.88 -3.07 -1.70
C LEU A 45 -9.52 -3.74 -1.99
N TYR A 46 -9.25 -4.89 -1.37
CA TYR A 46 -8.04 -5.67 -1.62
C TYR A 46 -7.93 -6.09 -3.09
N ASP A 47 -9.01 -6.57 -3.69
CA ASP A 47 -9.00 -7.02 -5.09
C ASP A 47 -8.85 -5.86 -6.06
N ASN A 48 -9.52 -4.72 -5.81
CA ASN A 48 -9.40 -3.55 -6.67
C ASN A 48 -8.01 -2.89 -6.56
N ILE A 49 -7.41 -2.87 -5.38
CA ILE A 49 -6.12 -2.22 -5.15
C ILE A 49 -4.95 -3.14 -5.51
N LEU A 50 -4.97 -4.41 -5.08
CA LEU A 50 -3.85 -5.33 -5.21
C LEU A 50 -4.02 -6.40 -6.30
N GLY A 51 -5.22 -6.54 -6.85
CA GLY A 51 -5.56 -7.66 -7.73
C GLY A 51 -6.02 -8.90 -6.97
N LYS A 52 -6.64 -9.82 -7.71
CA LYS A 52 -7.27 -11.04 -7.16
C LYS A 52 -6.26 -12.13 -6.80
N SER A 53 -5.09 -12.16 -7.45
CA SER A 53 -4.09 -13.21 -7.28
C SER A 53 -2.68 -12.65 -7.47
N LYS A 54 -1.65 -13.47 -7.13
CA LYS A 54 -0.23 -13.16 -7.33
C LYS A 54 0.24 -11.80 -6.77
N ARG A 55 -0.36 -11.34 -5.66
CA ARG A 55 -0.07 -10.02 -5.05
C ARG A 55 1.39 -9.78 -4.65
N MET A 56 2.20 -10.84 -4.52
CA MET A 56 3.63 -10.75 -4.19
C MET A 56 4.52 -10.62 -5.43
N ALA A 57 4.03 -10.95 -6.64
CA ALA A 57 4.82 -10.93 -7.88
C ALA A 57 5.38 -9.54 -8.22
N VAL A 58 4.70 -8.48 -7.75
CA VAL A 58 5.16 -7.09 -7.88
C VAL A 58 6.55 -6.83 -7.26
N LEU A 59 7.00 -7.67 -6.31
CA LEU A 59 8.36 -7.57 -5.78
C LEU A 59 9.42 -7.96 -6.81
N GLU A 60 9.15 -9.02 -7.58
CA GLU A 60 10.02 -9.48 -8.67
C GLU A 60 9.99 -8.49 -9.83
N GLU A 61 8.80 -7.97 -10.17
CA GLU A 61 8.62 -6.95 -11.22
C GLU A 61 9.40 -5.66 -10.94
N ALA A 62 9.54 -5.26 -9.67
CA ALA A 62 10.36 -4.10 -9.31
C ALA A 62 11.86 -4.33 -9.51
N GLY A 63 12.32 -5.59 -9.55
CA GLY A 63 13.68 -5.96 -9.92
C GLY A 63 14.78 -5.45 -8.98
N LEU A 64 14.46 -5.32 -7.68
CA LEU A 64 15.47 -4.94 -6.68
C LEU A 64 16.44 -6.10 -6.42
N THR A 65 17.73 -5.78 -6.37
CA THR A 65 18.74 -6.72 -5.87
C THR A 65 18.61 -6.89 -4.36
N SER A 66 19.24 -7.93 -3.79
CA SER A 66 19.26 -8.12 -2.33
C SER A 66 19.86 -6.92 -1.58
N ASP A 67 20.88 -6.28 -2.15
CA ASP A 67 21.51 -5.10 -1.55
C ASP A 67 20.58 -3.87 -1.60
N GLU A 68 19.91 -3.64 -2.73
CA GLU A 68 18.90 -2.58 -2.85
C GLU A 68 17.73 -2.83 -1.89
N GLU A 69 17.28 -4.09 -1.77
CA GLU A 69 16.21 -4.49 -0.86
C GLU A 69 16.58 -4.22 0.62
N ASN A 70 17.80 -4.59 1.01
CA ASN A 70 18.33 -4.32 2.34
C ASN A 70 18.45 -2.81 2.61
N ALA A 71 18.93 -2.03 1.64
CA ALA A 71 19.03 -0.59 1.76
C ALA A 71 17.65 0.08 1.96
N VAL A 72 16.60 -0.44 1.31
CA VAL A 72 15.24 0.04 1.53
C VAL A 72 14.72 -0.34 2.92
N LEU A 73 15.02 -1.56 3.39
CA LEU A 73 14.64 -2.00 4.73
C LEU A 73 15.30 -1.14 5.82
N GLU A 74 16.59 -0.89 5.69
CA GLU A 74 17.36 0.00 6.58
C GLU A 74 16.80 1.41 6.55
N PHE A 75 16.57 1.95 5.35
CA PHE A 75 15.90 3.24 5.20
C PHE A 75 14.57 3.25 5.96
N CYS A 76 13.72 2.23 5.81
CA CYS A 76 12.39 2.21 6.41
C CYS A 76 12.37 2.12 7.94
N CYS A 77 13.19 1.26 8.53
CA CYS A 77 13.02 0.81 9.92
C CYS A 77 14.19 1.09 10.85
N ASP A 78 15.29 1.70 10.38
CA ASP A 78 16.53 1.84 11.15
C ASP A 78 16.90 0.53 11.86
N VAL A 79 17.08 -0.51 11.05
CA VAL A 79 17.32 -1.89 11.54
C VAL A 79 18.61 -2.02 12.34
N SER A 80 19.50 -1.02 12.27
CA SER A 80 20.74 -0.93 13.05
C SER A 80 20.48 -0.74 14.55
N VAL A 81 19.40 -0.03 14.90
CA VAL A 81 19.05 0.29 16.29
C VAL A 81 18.00 -0.68 16.84
N SER A 82 17.11 -1.20 16.00
CA SER A 82 16.04 -2.09 16.47
C SER A 82 15.70 -3.21 15.47
N PRO A 83 16.48 -4.31 15.46
CA PRO A 83 16.34 -5.38 14.46
C PRO A 83 14.98 -6.08 14.48
N TYR A 84 14.29 -6.04 15.62
CA TYR A 84 12.97 -6.65 15.82
C TYR A 84 11.80 -5.66 15.72
N ASN A 85 12.05 -4.34 15.72
CA ASN A 85 11.01 -3.33 15.65
C ASN A 85 10.90 -2.75 14.24
N ARG A 86 10.27 -3.51 13.34
CA ARG A 86 10.10 -3.11 11.93
C ARG A 86 8.91 -2.19 11.77
N ARG A 87 9.05 -0.96 12.25
CA ARG A 87 8.04 0.10 12.14
C ARG A 87 8.60 1.25 11.34
N THR A 88 7.80 1.79 10.44
CA THR A 88 8.19 2.98 9.65
C THR A 88 7.22 4.13 9.87
N LYS A 89 7.78 5.33 10.03
CA LYS A 89 7.04 6.61 10.01
C LYS A 89 7.13 7.31 8.65
N LYS A 90 7.88 6.75 7.70
CA LYS A 90 8.09 7.34 6.37
C LYS A 90 6.82 7.22 5.53
N SER A 91 6.54 8.26 4.76
CA SER A 91 5.43 8.25 3.80
C SER A 91 5.73 7.30 2.65
N LEU A 92 4.67 6.77 2.02
CA LEU A 92 4.76 5.99 0.79
C LEU A 92 5.55 6.77 -0.26
N LYS A 93 5.26 8.06 -0.44
CA LYS A 93 6.00 8.92 -1.39
C LYS A 93 7.51 8.92 -1.12
N ALA A 94 7.93 9.03 0.14
CA ALA A 94 9.34 9.02 0.50
C ALA A 94 10.00 7.66 0.23
N VAL A 95 9.29 6.55 0.52
CA VAL A 95 9.80 5.21 0.26
C VAL A 95 9.90 4.94 -1.24
N LEU A 96 8.85 5.23 -2.01
CA LEU A 96 8.86 5.02 -3.46
C LEU A 96 9.93 5.87 -4.14
N GLY A 97 10.10 7.14 -3.74
CA GLY A 97 11.16 7.99 -4.28
C GLY A 97 12.56 7.45 -3.98
N TYR A 98 12.78 6.83 -2.81
CA TYR A 98 14.04 6.16 -2.49
C TYR A 98 14.29 4.93 -3.37
N VAL A 99 13.27 4.09 -3.55
CA VAL A 99 13.34 2.90 -4.42
C VAL A 99 13.61 3.28 -5.87
N GLU A 100 12.91 4.29 -6.40
CA GLU A 100 13.14 4.81 -7.74
C GLU A 100 14.57 5.33 -7.91
N LYS A 101 15.08 6.08 -6.92
CA LYS A 101 16.48 6.55 -6.94
C LYS A 101 17.47 5.40 -7.05
N LEU A 102 17.26 4.30 -6.32
CA LEU A 102 18.12 3.11 -6.41
C LEU A 102 18.04 2.46 -7.80
N ARG A 103 16.82 2.19 -8.29
CA ARG A 103 16.62 1.52 -9.58
C ARG A 103 17.10 2.34 -10.76
N ARG A 104 16.99 3.67 -10.70
CA ARG A 104 17.45 4.60 -11.75
C ARG A 104 18.95 4.60 -11.99
N ILE A 105 19.75 4.04 -11.07
CA ILE A 105 21.18 3.81 -11.31
C ILE A 105 21.40 2.82 -12.47
N ARG A 106 20.51 1.81 -12.59
CA ARG A 106 20.60 0.75 -13.62
C ARG A 106 19.57 0.92 -14.75
N ASP A 107 18.49 1.64 -14.48
CA ASP A 107 17.35 1.82 -15.37
C ASP A 107 16.79 3.25 -15.21
N PRO A 108 17.37 4.25 -15.90
CA PRO A 108 17.08 5.67 -15.68
C PRO A 108 15.62 6.08 -15.81
N GLU A 109 14.84 5.35 -16.61
CA GLU A 109 13.42 5.60 -16.86
C GLU A 109 12.51 4.90 -15.83
N PHE A 110 13.07 4.15 -14.88
CA PHE A 110 12.29 3.44 -13.88
C PHE A 110 11.47 4.42 -13.03
N MET A 111 10.17 4.19 -12.99
CA MET A 111 9.24 4.88 -12.10
C MET A 111 8.03 3.99 -11.80
N PHE A 112 7.47 4.16 -10.60
CA PHE A 112 6.18 3.54 -10.31
C PHE A 112 5.05 4.32 -10.98
N THR A 113 4.15 3.61 -11.64
CA THR A 113 2.96 4.20 -12.29
C THR A 113 1.67 3.64 -11.70
N GLY A 114 0.65 4.49 -11.61
CA GLY A 114 -0.67 4.11 -11.07
C GLY A 114 -0.57 3.43 -9.70
N LEU A 115 -1.10 2.21 -9.58
CA LEU A 115 -1.13 1.44 -8.34
C LEU A 115 0.14 0.62 -8.08
N SER A 116 1.08 0.53 -9.03
CA SER A 116 2.25 -0.34 -8.91
C SER A 116 3.09 -0.03 -7.67
N GLY A 117 3.30 1.25 -7.36
CA GLY A 117 4.05 1.67 -6.17
C GLY A 117 3.36 1.26 -4.86
N PHE A 118 2.04 1.45 -4.76
CA PHE A 118 1.30 1.01 -3.57
C PHE A 118 1.29 -0.52 -3.42
N ARG A 119 1.10 -1.25 -4.53
CA ARG A 119 1.13 -2.71 -4.57
C ARG A 119 2.48 -3.25 -4.11
N TRP A 120 3.55 -2.68 -4.65
CA TRP A 120 4.91 -3.00 -4.26
C TRP A 120 5.12 -2.75 -2.76
N TRP A 121 4.72 -1.57 -2.27
CA TRP A 121 4.87 -1.22 -0.85
C TRP A 121 4.09 -2.16 0.07
N TRP A 122 2.87 -2.54 -0.31
CA TRP A 122 2.08 -3.52 0.44
C TRP A 122 2.79 -4.87 0.51
N ALA A 123 3.30 -5.35 -0.64
CA ALA A 123 4.01 -6.63 -0.71
C ALA A 123 5.32 -6.59 0.08
N PHE A 124 6.04 -5.48 0.02
CA PHE A 124 7.29 -5.26 0.75
C PHE A 124 7.07 -5.26 2.25
N CYS A 125 6.07 -4.52 2.73
CA CYS A 125 5.67 -4.55 4.14
C CYS A 125 5.29 -5.96 4.58
N LYS A 126 4.58 -6.72 3.74
CA LYS A 126 4.19 -8.10 4.05
C LYS A 126 5.40 -9.04 4.12
N LYS A 127 6.33 -8.96 3.15
CA LYS A 127 7.55 -9.79 3.12
C LYS A 127 8.41 -9.56 4.36
N HIS A 128 8.55 -8.31 4.78
CA HIS A 128 9.43 -7.92 5.87
C HIS A 128 8.75 -7.75 7.23
N SER A 129 7.44 -8.02 7.33
CA SER A 129 6.64 -7.78 8.52
C SER A 129 6.73 -6.34 9.04
N ILE A 130 6.75 -5.37 8.11
CA ILE A 130 6.81 -3.94 8.45
C ILE A 130 5.43 -3.44 8.83
N VAL A 131 5.34 -2.78 9.98
CA VAL A 131 4.16 -2.05 10.41
C VAL A 131 4.30 -0.58 10.01
N SER A 132 3.57 -0.17 8.98
CA SER A 132 3.47 1.25 8.59
C SER A 132 2.66 2.03 9.61
N LEU A 133 3.34 2.98 10.28
CA LEU A 133 2.74 3.95 11.19
C LEU A 133 2.40 5.26 10.48
N HIS A 134 2.95 5.48 9.29
CA HIS A 134 2.66 6.70 8.53
C HIS A 134 1.17 6.77 8.18
N TYR A 135 0.62 7.94 8.45
CA TYR A 135 -0.74 8.32 8.14
C TYR A 135 -0.71 9.80 7.79
N GLU A 136 -1.28 10.16 6.64
CA GLU A 136 -1.38 11.57 6.24
C GLU A 136 -2.47 12.22 7.10
N ASN A 137 -2.05 12.68 8.28
CA ASN A 137 -2.96 13.22 9.29
C ASN A 137 -3.43 14.62 8.86
N ASN A 138 -4.41 14.70 7.97
CA ASN A 138 -5.25 15.89 7.85
C ASN A 138 -6.29 15.89 8.98
N VAL A 139 -5.80 15.95 10.22
CA VAL A 139 -6.58 16.59 11.28
C VAL A 139 -6.24 18.07 11.14
N ILE A 140 -7.07 18.77 10.36
CA ILE A 140 -7.29 20.19 10.60
C ILE A 140 -7.54 20.30 12.10
N ARG A 141 -6.63 20.99 12.79
CA ARG A 141 -6.91 21.54 14.11
C ARG A 141 -8.05 22.53 13.92
N HIS A 142 -9.29 22.05 13.93
CA HIS A 142 -10.43 22.91 14.22
C HIS A 142 -10.65 22.88 15.73
N SER A 143 -10.26 24.00 16.34
CA SER A 143 -10.90 24.66 17.48
C SER A 143 -10.80 23.98 18.85
N MET A 144 -9.89 24.50 19.69
CA MET A 144 -10.27 25.47 20.75
C MET A 144 -9.06 26.32 21.11
#